data_AF-A0A3M1CX80-F1
#
_entry.id   AF-A0A3M1CX80-F1
#
_cell.length_a   1.000
_cell.length_b   1.000
_cell.length_c   1.000
_cell.angle_alpha   90.00
_cell.angle_beta   90.00
_cell.angle_gamma   90.00
#
_symmetry.space_group_name_H-M   'P 1'
#
loop_
_entity.id
_entity.type
_entity.pdbx_description
1 polymer ?
#
loop_
_entity_poly.entity_id
_entity_poly.type
_entity_poly.pdbx_seq_one_letter_code
_entity_poly.pdbx_strand_id
1 'polypeptide(L)'
;MSDDALQDEIAFVEDGRRVALTLDEELYPRDAILGAAYLFVDRAWVFLSRPGDRQVEVRLKPKGDTDSAALEALAGEFANELLNQVLRVRIGESTGRIREYYMARAFFSTTTQSSIDQLLAELDEEELADDDLEISVPWDTPEPAADTPDEGPAVGDEEPPRA
;
A
#
# COMPACT_ATOMS: atom_id res chain seq x y z
N MET A 1 -45.43 25.72 12.54
CA MET A 1 -44.16 25.67 13.28
C MET A 1 -43.57 24.33 12.93
N SER A 2 -42.69 24.30 11.94
CA SER A 2 -42.04 23.06 11.52
C SER A 2 -41.10 22.64 12.64
N ASP A 3 -41.24 21.39 13.06
CA ASP A 3 -40.37 20.71 14.01
C ASP A 3 -39.00 20.61 13.34
N ASP A 4 -38.10 21.53 13.70
CA ASP A 4 -36.68 21.48 13.33
C ASP A 4 -36.05 20.44 14.24
N ALA A 5 -36.39 19.18 14.00
CA ALA A 5 -35.79 18.05 14.68
C ALA A 5 -34.30 18.07 14.35
N LEU A 6 -33.46 18.21 15.40
CA LEU A 6 -32.03 18.00 15.29
C LEU A 6 -31.83 16.62 14.65
N GLN A 7 -31.25 16.60 13.45
CA GLN A 7 -30.79 15.35 12.85
C GLN A 7 -29.50 14.98 13.58
N ASP A 8 -29.64 14.16 14.62
CA ASP A 8 -28.52 13.70 15.45
C ASP A 8 -27.56 12.78 14.66
N GLU A 9 -28.00 12.23 13.52
CA GLU A 9 -27.28 11.22 12.74
C GLU A 9 -27.37 11.46 11.23
N ILE A 10 -26.41 10.90 10.48
CA ILE A 10 -26.47 10.87 9.01
C ILE A 10 -27.66 10.00 8.60
N ALA A 11 -28.60 10.58 7.86
CA ALA A 11 -29.76 9.85 7.36
C ALA A 11 -29.34 8.71 6.42
N PHE A 12 -29.95 7.55 6.63
CA PHE A 12 -29.78 6.37 5.78
C PHE A 12 -31.14 5.73 5.47
N VAL A 13 -31.17 4.91 4.43
CA VAL A 13 -32.32 4.07 4.06
C VAL A 13 -31.89 2.61 4.12
N GLU A 14 -32.75 1.74 4.65
CA GLU A 14 -32.54 0.29 4.62
C GLU A 14 -33.70 -0.45 3.92
N ASP A 15 -33.41 -1.65 3.41
CA ASP A 15 -34.42 -2.55 2.80
C ASP A 15 -34.43 -3.96 3.44
N GLY A 16 -33.87 -4.08 4.65
CA GLY A 16 -33.70 -5.34 5.37
C GLY A 16 -32.57 -6.24 4.84
N ARG A 17 -31.89 -5.83 3.76
CA ARG A 17 -30.72 -6.55 3.22
C ARG A 17 -29.48 -5.68 3.07
N ARG A 18 -29.64 -4.36 3.04
CA ARG A 18 -28.57 -3.38 2.89
C ARG A 18 -28.99 -2.03 3.45
N VAL A 19 -28.00 -1.20 3.72
CA VAL A 19 -28.17 0.23 4.01
C VAL A 19 -27.63 1.09 2.87
N ALA A 20 -28.20 2.28 2.69
CA ALA A 20 -27.78 3.28 1.72
C ALA A 20 -27.67 4.65 2.39
N LEU A 21 -26.52 5.31 2.22
CA LEU A 21 -26.27 6.67 2.71
C LEU A 21 -25.97 7.58 1.51
N THR A 22 -26.65 8.71 1.42
CA THR A 22 -26.38 9.73 0.38
C THR A 22 -25.62 10.88 1.03
N LEU A 23 -24.41 11.13 0.52
CA LEU A 23 -23.44 12.04 1.11
C LEU A 23 -23.17 13.21 0.16
N ASP A 24 -23.09 14.41 0.72
CA ASP A 24 -22.68 15.60 -0.01
C ASP A 24 -21.14 15.71 -0.05
N GLU A 25 -20.57 15.81 -1.26
CA GLU A 25 -19.12 15.87 -1.48
C GLU A 25 -18.48 17.16 -0.95
N GLU A 26 -19.24 18.19 -0.60
CA GLU A 26 -18.76 19.38 0.13
C GLU A 26 -18.37 19.07 1.57
N LEU A 27 -19.19 18.28 2.26
CA LEU A 27 -18.97 17.91 3.65
C LEU A 27 -18.05 16.68 3.75
N TYR A 28 -18.26 15.73 2.85
CA TYR A 28 -17.57 14.44 2.82
C TYR A 28 -16.85 14.28 1.48
N PRO A 29 -15.59 14.75 1.37
CA PRO A 29 -14.83 14.65 0.13
C PRO A 29 -14.76 13.21 -0.37
N ARG A 30 -14.77 13.04 -1.70
CA ARG A 30 -14.78 11.73 -2.35
C ARG A 30 -13.69 10.78 -1.84
N ASP A 31 -12.50 11.30 -1.57
CA ASP A 31 -11.38 10.49 -1.05
C ASP A 31 -11.67 9.92 0.35
N ALA A 32 -12.36 10.68 1.20
CA ALA A 32 -12.78 10.21 2.52
C ALA A 32 -13.86 9.13 2.39
N ILE A 33 -14.81 9.30 1.47
CA ILE A 33 -15.85 8.30 1.17
C ILE A 33 -15.22 7.00 0.69
N LEU A 34 -14.26 7.07 -0.24
CA LEU A 34 -13.54 5.92 -0.75
C LEU A 34 -12.70 5.23 0.33
N GLY A 35 -12.02 6.01 1.17
CA GLY A 35 -11.24 5.50 2.31
C GLY A 35 -12.11 4.74 3.30
N ALA A 36 -13.28 5.29 3.65
CA ALA A 36 -14.22 4.64 4.57
C ALA A 36 -14.82 3.38 3.93
N ALA A 37 -15.27 3.48 2.68
CA ALA A 37 -15.80 2.36 1.90
C ALA A 37 -14.84 1.16 1.86
N TYR A 38 -13.54 1.44 1.64
CA TYR A 38 -12.51 0.40 1.57
C TYR A 38 -12.40 -0.42 2.86
N LEU A 39 -12.61 0.18 4.04
CA LEU A 39 -12.49 -0.51 5.33
C LEU A 39 -13.65 -1.48 5.63
N PHE A 40 -14.71 -1.48 4.82
CA PHE A 40 -15.87 -2.35 4.99
C PHE A 40 -15.95 -3.48 3.95
N VAL A 41 -15.04 -3.53 2.97
CA VAL A 41 -15.10 -4.52 1.86
C VAL A 41 -14.88 -5.96 2.32
N ASP A 42 -14.29 -6.17 3.51
CA ASP A 42 -14.08 -7.47 4.12
C ASP A 42 -15.41 -8.09 4.59
N ARG A 43 -16.29 -7.29 5.22
CA ARG A 43 -17.56 -7.74 5.82
C ARG A 43 -18.83 -7.35 5.04
N ALA A 44 -18.74 -6.41 4.12
CA ALA A 44 -19.86 -5.97 3.28
C ALA A 44 -19.46 -5.89 1.80
N TRP A 45 -20.43 -6.09 0.91
CA TRP A 45 -20.34 -5.65 -0.47
C TRP A 45 -20.64 -4.16 -0.53
N VAL A 46 -19.73 -3.40 -1.12
CA VAL A 46 -19.85 -1.93 -1.20
C VAL A 46 -20.13 -1.51 -2.64
N PHE A 47 -21.13 -0.66 -2.81
CA PHE A 47 -21.48 -0.07 -4.11
C PHE A 47 -21.53 1.45 -3.99
N LEU A 48 -20.93 2.13 -4.96
CA LEU A 48 -20.93 3.58 -5.04
C LEU A 48 -21.70 4.03 -6.28
N SER A 49 -22.60 4.99 -6.10
CA SER A 49 -23.34 5.65 -7.17
C SER A 49 -23.22 7.17 -7.03
N ARG A 50 -23.50 7.91 -8.09
CA ARG A 50 -23.67 9.38 -8.04
C ARG A 50 -25.11 9.71 -8.48
N PRO A 51 -26.09 9.74 -7.56
CA PRO A 51 -27.49 9.97 -7.91
C PRO A 51 -27.78 11.42 -8.32
N GLY A 52 -26.89 12.37 -7.99
CA GLY A 52 -27.05 13.79 -8.29
C GLY A 52 -25.70 14.51 -8.36
N ASP A 53 -25.74 15.80 -8.66
CA ASP A 53 -24.52 16.62 -8.63
C ASP A 53 -23.97 16.70 -7.20
N ARG A 54 -22.66 16.51 -7.06
CA ARG A 54 -21.94 16.48 -5.77
C ARG A 54 -22.51 15.52 -4.72
N GLN A 55 -23.30 14.53 -5.13
CA GLN A 55 -23.88 13.54 -4.23
C GLN A 55 -23.29 12.17 -4.52
N VAL A 56 -22.77 11.50 -3.50
CA VAL A 56 -22.33 10.10 -3.59
C VAL A 56 -23.23 9.25 -2.71
N GLU A 57 -23.84 8.24 -3.31
CA GLU A 57 -24.56 7.21 -2.58
C GLU A 57 -23.63 6.04 -2.30
N VAL A 58 -23.52 5.67 -1.02
CA VAL A 58 -22.83 4.48 -0.56
C VAL A 58 -23.85 3.44 -0.15
N ARG A 59 -23.80 2.26 -0.76
CA ARG A 59 -24.63 1.11 -0.39
C ARG A 59 -23.77 0.00 0.19
N LEU A 60 -24.12 -0.43 1.40
CA LEU A 60 -23.45 -1.49 2.14
C LEU A 60 -24.40 -2.67 2.29
N LYS A 61 -24.03 -3.82 1.71
CA LYS A 61 -24.77 -5.08 1.86
C LYS A 61 -23.91 -6.06 2.66
N PRO A 62 -24.28 -6.42 3.91
CA PRO A 62 -23.57 -7.43 4.68
C PRO A 62 -23.39 -8.74 3.89
N LYS A 63 -22.26 -9.42 4.11
CA LYS A 63 -21.99 -10.72 3.48
C LYS A 63 -22.70 -11.89 4.18
N GLY A 64 -23.08 -11.72 5.45
CA GLY A 64 -23.83 -12.69 6.24
C GLY A 64 -25.30 -12.31 6.43
N ASP A 65 -26.02 -13.16 7.15
CA ASP A 65 -27.37 -12.85 7.60
C ASP A 65 -27.35 -11.62 8.53
N THR A 66 -28.40 -10.81 8.44
CA THR A 66 -28.47 -9.51 9.13
C THR A 66 -29.92 -9.21 9.49
N ASP A 67 -30.11 -8.37 10.49
CA ASP A 67 -31.39 -7.79 10.87
C ASP A 67 -31.30 -6.26 10.84
N SER A 68 -32.44 -5.59 11.07
CA SER A 68 -32.54 -4.13 11.01
C SER A 68 -31.59 -3.44 12.01
N ALA A 69 -31.44 -4.00 13.22
CA ALA A 69 -30.53 -3.46 14.23
C ALA A 69 -29.05 -3.58 13.80
N ALA A 70 -28.65 -4.70 13.19
CA ALA A 70 -27.31 -4.86 12.64
C ALA A 70 -27.05 -3.94 11.43
N LEU A 71 -28.06 -3.66 10.61
CA LEU A 71 -27.98 -2.72 9.49
C LEU A 71 -27.83 -1.27 9.98
N GLU A 72 -28.60 -0.87 10.99
CA GLU A 72 -28.47 0.43 11.67
C GLU A 72 -27.07 0.58 12.29
N ALA A 73 -26.59 -0.42 13.02
CA ALA A 73 -25.24 -0.42 13.58
C ALA A 73 -24.17 -0.29 12.48
N LEU A 74 -24.33 -1.01 11.36
CA LEU A 74 -23.43 -0.91 10.21
C LEU A 74 -23.42 0.50 9.60
N ALA A 75 -24.58 1.15 9.48
CA ALA A 75 -24.68 2.52 9.00
C ALA A 75 -23.97 3.50 9.95
N GLY A 76 -24.17 3.35 11.26
CA GLY A 76 -23.51 4.18 12.28
C GLY A 76 -21.99 3.98 12.34
N GLU A 77 -21.52 2.74 12.25
CA GLU A 77 -20.09 2.43 12.15
C GLU A 77 -19.46 3.07 10.92
N PHE A 78 -20.13 2.97 9.77
CA PHE A 78 -19.67 3.61 8.54
C PHE A 78 -19.65 5.14 8.66
N ALA A 79 -20.68 5.75 9.25
CA ALA A 79 -20.75 7.20 9.45
C ALA A 79 -19.59 7.71 10.35
N ASN A 80 -19.27 7.00 11.43
CA ASN A 80 -18.14 7.34 12.30
C ASN A 80 -16.80 7.20 11.59
N GLU A 81 -16.61 6.12 10.83
CA GLU A 81 -15.37 5.94 10.08
C GLU A 81 -15.22 6.96 8.95
N LEU A 82 -16.33 7.36 8.31
CA LEU A 82 -16.33 8.43 7.33
C LEU A 82 -15.81 9.74 7.95
N LEU A 83 -16.25 10.11 9.15
CA LEU A 83 -15.73 11.28 9.85
C LEU A 83 -14.23 11.17 10.15
N ASN A 84 -13.76 9.99 10.55
CA ASN A 84 -12.33 9.73 10.73
C ASN A 84 -11.55 9.95 9.43
N GLN A 85 -12.07 9.45 8.30
CA GLN A 85 -11.42 9.61 7.00
C GLN A 85 -11.44 11.07 6.52
N VAL A 86 -12.50 11.82 6.77
CA VAL A 86 -12.55 13.27 6.49
C VAL A 86 -11.44 13.99 7.26
N LEU A 87 -11.26 13.67 8.55
CA LEU A 87 -10.20 14.27 9.35
C LEU A 87 -8.81 13.89 8.82
N ARG A 88 -8.59 12.63 8.43
CA ARG A 88 -7.33 12.18 7.83
C ARG A 88 -7.00 12.93 6.54
N VAL A 89 -7.99 13.11 5.66
CA VAL A 89 -7.82 13.89 4.42
C VAL A 89 -7.41 15.33 4.75
N ARG A 90 -8.15 16.01 5.65
CA ARG A 90 -7.86 17.40 6.04
C ARG A 90 -6.49 17.57 6.71
N ILE A 91 -6.08 16.62 7.56
CA ILE A 91 -4.73 16.61 8.14
C ILE A 91 -3.68 16.40 7.05
N GLY A 92 -3.92 15.49 6.11
CA GLY A 92 -3.05 15.26 4.96
C GLY A 92 -2.82 16.54 4.15
N GLU A 93 -3.90 17.25 3.83
CA GLU A 93 -3.87 18.52 3.11
C GLU A 93 -3.16 19.63 3.90
N SER A 94 -3.54 19.83 5.17
CA SER A 94 -2.96 20.89 6.00
C SER A 94 -1.48 20.69 6.34
N THR A 95 -1.02 19.43 6.39
CA THR A 95 0.40 19.10 6.68
C THR A 95 1.26 18.88 5.45
N GLY A 96 0.69 18.91 4.24
CA GLY A 96 1.39 18.60 2.99
C GLY A 96 2.66 19.43 2.77
N ARG A 97 2.55 20.76 2.87
CA ARG A 97 3.70 21.68 2.69
C ARG A 97 4.81 21.47 3.72
N ILE A 98 4.44 21.18 4.97
CA ILE A 98 5.40 20.93 6.04
C ILE A 98 6.16 19.64 5.73
N ARG A 99 5.46 18.59 5.31
CA ARG A 99 6.05 17.30 4.91
C ARG A 99 6.98 17.46 3.73
N GLU A 100 6.56 18.17 2.68
CA GLU A 100 7.38 18.50 1.52
C GLU A 100 8.67 19.23 1.93
N TYR A 101 8.56 20.25 2.78
CA TYR A 101 9.72 21.00 3.28
C TYR A 101 10.70 20.10 4.05
N TYR A 102 10.22 19.27 4.99
CA TYR A 102 11.09 18.39 5.75
C TYR A 102 11.71 17.30 4.88
N MET A 103 10.98 16.74 3.91
CA MET A 103 11.54 15.77 2.95
C MET A 103 12.63 16.42 2.10
N ALA A 104 12.36 17.59 1.52
CA ALA A 104 13.36 18.33 0.76
C ALA A 104 14.60 18.63 1.61
N ARG A 105 14.40 19.15 2.83
CA ARG A 105 15.50 19.42 3.75
C ARG A 105 16.31 18.15 4.05
N ALA A 106 15.68 17.02 4.33
CA ALA A 106 16.39 15.76 4.62
C ALA A 106 17.24 15.31 3.43
N PHE A 107 16.69 15.28 2.21
CA PHE A 107 17.44 14.89 1.01
C PHE A 107 18.61 15.85 0.71
N PHE A 108 18.41 17.16 0.83
CA PHE A 108 19.45 18.14 0.52
C PHE A 108 20.47 18.35 1.65
N SER A 109 20.10 18.14 2.92
CA SER A 109 21.04 18.24 4.04
C SER A 109 21.98 17.05 4.13
N THR A 110 21.53 15.84 3.73
CA THR A 110 22.41 14.66 3.68
C THR A 110 23.41 14.73 2.53
N THR A 111 23.05 15.35 1.41
CA THR A 111 23.96 15.50 0.26
C THR A 111 25.12 16.46 0.53
N THR A 112 25.12 17.20 1.64
CA THR A 112 26.16 18.21 1.94
C THR A 112 27.26 17.78 2.91
N GLN A 113 27.31 16.52 3.37
CA GLN A 113 28.33 16.11 4.38
C GLN A 113 29.04 14.77 4.16
N SER A 114 29.14 14.31 2.91
CA SER A 114 30.27 13.48 2.50
C SER A 114 30.61 13.87 1.07
N SER A 115 31.73 14.56 0.83
CA SER A 115 32.20 14.68 -0.55
C SER A 115 32.49 13.28 -1.10
N ILE A 116 32.43 13.10 -2.42
CA ILE A 116 32.86 11.84 -3.05
C ILE A 116 34.26 11.46 -2.55
N ASP A 117 35.14 12.44 -2.39
CA ASP A 117 36.48 12.24 -1.81
C ASP A 117 36.45 11.75 -0.35
N GLN A 118 35.45 12.14 0.43
CA GLN A 118 35.29 11.70 1.82
C GLN A 118 34.76 10.27 1.91
N LEU A 119 33.82 9.91 1.03
CA LEU A 119 33.33 8.52 0.91
C LEU A 119 34.41 7.58 0.36
N LEU A 120 35.21 8.06 -0.61
CA LEU A 120 36.36 7.32 -1.12
C LEU A 120 37.43 7.16 -0.03
N ALA A 121 37.70 8.20 0.75
CA ALA A 121 38.62 8.10 1.88
C ALA A 121 38.14 7.13 2.97
N GLU A 122 36.84 7.08 3.29
CA GLU A 122 36.27 6.10 4.22
C GLU A 122 36.38 4.66 3.67
N LEU A 123 36.12 4.46 2.38
CA LEU A 123 36.28 3.15 1.72
C LEU A 123 37.74 2.69 1.67
N ASP A 124 38.68 3.59 1.37
CA ASP A 124 40.12 3.30 1.41
C ASP A 124 40.58 2.94 2.84
N GLU A 125 39.98 3.55 3.88
CA GLU A 125 40.25 3.25 5.28
C GLU A 125 39.67 1.88 5.72
N GLU A 126 38.51 1.49 5.19
CA GLU A 126 37.90 0.16 5.39
C GLU A 126 38.65 -0.96 4.63
N GLU A 127 39.17 -0.69 3.42
CA GLU A 127 39.96 -1.67 2.64
C GLU A 127 41.36 -1.93 3.24
N LEU A 128 41.87 -1.01 4.08
CA LEU A 128 43.12 -1.17 4.84
C LEU A 128 42.95 -1.94 6.17
N ALA A 129 41.72 -2.21 6.59
CA ALA A 129 41.44 -3.05 7.75
C ALA A 129 41.42 -4.52 7.30
N ASP A 130 42.28 -5.36 7.89
CA ASP A 130 42.20 -6.81 7.74
C ASP A 130 40.81 -7.26 8.24
N ASP A 131 39.93 -7.67 7.33
CA ASP A 131 38.59 -8.15 7.70
C ASP A 131 38.71 -9.54 8.32
N ASP A 132 38.76 -9.59 9.65
CA ASP A 132 38.76 -10.83 10.45
C ASP A 132 37.58 -11.78 10.11
N LEU A 133 36.57 -11.32 9.37
CA LEU A 133 35.40 -12.08 8.91
C LEU A 133 35.35 -12.31 7.39
N GLU A 134 36.45 -12.09 6.65
CA GLU A 134 36.48 -12.32 5.21
C GLU A 134 36.10 -13.77 4.87
N ILE A 135 34.96 -13.93 4.18
CA ILE A 135 34.43 -15.24 3.80
C ILE A 135 35.12 -15.66 2.51
N SER A 136 35.99 -16.66 2.59
CA SER A 136 36.68 -17.22 1.42
C SER A 136 35.67 -17.79 0.42
N VAL A 137 35.78 -17.39 -0.84
CA VAL A 137 34.92 -17.90 -1.92
C VAL A 137 35.60 -19.01 -2.72
N PRO A 138 34.84 -20.01 -3.21
CA PRO A 138 35.42 -21.26 -3.71
C PRO A 138 36.21 -21.15 -5.02
N TRP A 139 36.15 -20.02 -5.73
CA TRP A 139 36.93 -19.78 -6.96
C TRP A 139 38.31 -19.14 -6.72
N ASP A 140 38.65 -18.78 -5.47
CA ASP A 140 40.00 -18.32 -5.09
C ASP A 140 40.99 -19.49 -4.88
N THR A 141 40.48 -20.72 -4.88
CA THR A 141 41.31 -21.92 -4.85
C THR A 141 41.58 -22.37 -6.29
N PRO A 142 42.83 -22.35 -6.79
CA PRO A 142 43.13 -22.94 -8.09
C PRO A 142 42.78 -24.43 -8.03
N GLU A 143 41.92 -24.88 -8.93
CA GLU A 143 41.45 -26.27 -8.94
C GLU A 143 42.64 -27.24 -9.00
N PRO A 144 42.65 -28.32 -8.19
CA PRO A 144 43.65 -29.36 -8.35
C PRO A 144 43.47 -29.98 -9.74
N ALA A 145 44.57 -30.06 -10.49
CA ALA A 145 44.59 -30.55 -11.87
C ALA A 145 43.81 -31.87 -11.98
N ALA A 146 42.78 -31.86 -12.83
CA ALA A 146 41.93 -33.01 -13.08
C ALA A 146 42.78 -34.21 -13.52
N ASP A 147 42.66 -35.31 -12.77
CA ASP A 147 43.28 -36.59 -13.08
C ASP A 147 42.78 -37.06 -14.45
N THR A 148 43.71 -37.43 -15.32
CA THR A 148 43.44 -37.66 -16.73
C THR A 148 42.63 -38.96 -16.89
N PRO A 149 41.51 -38.99 -17.64
CA PRO A 149 40.74 -40.22 -17.78
C PRO A 149 41.47 -41.24 -18.67
N ASP A 150 41.56 -42.47 -18.16
CA ASP A 150 42.06 -43.66 -18.84
C ASP A 150 41.28 -43.96 -20.14
N GLU A 151 42.00 -44.23 -21.23
CA GLU A 151 41.45 -44.50 -22.56
C GLU A 151 40.80 -45.90 -22.65
N GLY A 152 39.57 -45.96 -23.18
CA GLY A 152 38.90 -47.20 -23.62
C GLY A 152 37.72 -46.90 -24.56
N PRO A 153 37.35 -47.83 -25.47
CA PRO A 153 37.65 -47.66 -26.89
C PRO A 153 36.51 -47.12 -27.78
N ALA A 154 36.91 -46.63 -28.94
CA ALA A 154 36.11 -45.97 -29.97
C ALA A 154 35.10 -46.85 -30.71
N VAL A 155 33.87 -46.33 -30.87
CA VAL A 155 32.86 -46.59 -31.92
C VAL A 155 31.92 -45.37 -31.88
N GLY A 156 31.50 -44.63 -32.91
CA GLY A 156 31.58 -44.66 -34.37
C GLY A 156 30.53 -43.61 -34.80
N ASP A 157 30.91 -42.61 -35.58
CA ASP A 157 30.07 -41.45 -35.89
C ASP A 157 28.83 -41.81 -36.73
N GLU A 158 27.63 -41.48 -36.25
CA GLU A 158 26.42 -41.37 -37.07
C GLU A 158 25.92 -39.91 -37.05
N GLU A 159 26.05 -39.26 -38.21
CA GLU A 159 25.62 -37.88 -38.46
C GLU A 159 24.09 -37.84 -38.70
N PRO A 160 23.33 -36.92 -38.06
CA PRO A 160 21.88 -36.86 -38.26
C PRO A 160 21.51 -36.08 -39.54
N PRO A 161 20.41 -36.45 -40.24
CA PRO A 161 20.05 -35.84 -41.51
C PRO A 161 19.46 -34.43 -41.31
N ARG A 162 19.87 -33.52 -42.20
CA ARG A 162 19.29 -32.17 -42.31
C ARG A 162 17.95 -32.22 -43.06
N ALA A 163 16.97 -31.48 -42.54
CA ALA A 163 15.78 -31.06 -43.28
C ALA A 163 15.98 -29.65 -43.83
#